data_AF-A0A176RS93-F1
#
_entry.id   AF-A0A176RS93-F1
#
_cell.length_a   1.000
_cell.length_b   1.000
_cell.length_c   1.000
_cell.angle_alpha   90.00
_cell.angle_beta   90.00
_cell.angle_gamma   90.00
#
_symmetry.space_group_name_H-M   'P 1'
#
loop_
_entity.id
_entity.type
_entity.pdbx_description
1 polymer ?
#
loop_
_entity_poly.entity_id
_entity_poly.type
_entity_poly.pdbx_seq_one_letter_code
_entity_poly.pdbx_strand_id
1 'polypeptide(L)'
;MLCSLAWLPACDNAPPVLANIESSALSYTEDDAATEITTTITVNDTDDRKLRGASIQISNNYQKSEDKLDYNGSPPTGITVNRDYDTLLLIGSGKLSDYQTALRAITYRNTNTTAPKTSTRTVTFTLTDGKNDSESVSRDIIVKDVNDAPILDDTKDALKLETVSEDAAVPFRPK
;
A
#
# COMPACT_ATOMS: atom_id res chain seq x y z
N MET A 1 21.73 -36.75 12.40
CA MET A 1 20.67 -37.27 13.28
C MET A 1 19.88 -38.26 12.44
N LEU A 2 19.82 -39.52 12.86
CA LEU A 2 19.36 -40.66 12.04
C LEU A 2 17.83 -40.64 11.93
N CYS A 3 17.29 -40.59 10.71
CA CYS A 3 15.89 -40.92 10.47
C CYS A 3 15.84 -42.22 9.64
N SER A 4 15.69 -43.34 10.33
CA SER A 4 15.51 -44.67 9.73
C SER A 4 14.31 -45.31 10.40
N LEU A 5 13.17 -45.30 9.71
CA LEU A 5 12.08 -46.28 9.74
C LEU A 5 11.04 -45.82 8.71
N ALA A 6 10.78 -46.67 7.71
CA ALA A 6 9.74 -46.45 6.72
C ALA A 6 8.37 -46.44 7.42
N TRP A 7 7.52 -45.46 7.10
CA TRP A 7 6.18 -45.13 7.66
C TRP A 7 6.10 -43.94 8.66
N LEU A 8 6.68 -42.80 8.31
CA LEU A 8 6.33 -41.49 8.87
C LEU A 8 6.01 -40.51 7.73
N PRO A 9 4.99 -39.63 7.86
CA PRO A 9 4.85 -38.49 6.95
C PRO A 9 6.11 -37.63 7.07
N ALA A 10 6.57 -37.03 5.97
CA ALA A 10 7.87 -36.38 5.87
C ALA A 10 8.25 -35.54 7.11
N CYS A 11 9.28 -35.97 7.85
CA CYS A 11 10.28 -35.03 8.36
C CYS A 11 10.83 -34.34 7.09
N ASP A 12 10.85 -33.03 6.93
CA ASP A 12 11.88 -32.19 7.54
C ASP A 12 11.68 -30.70 7.09
N ASN A 13 10.43 -30.23 7.00
CA ASN A 13 10.13 -28.81 6.73
C ASN A 13 8.77 -28.37 7.34
N ALA A 14 8.75 -27.35 8.19
CA ALA A 14 7.54 -26.66 8.62
C ALA A 14 7.40 -25.31 7.89
N PRO A 15 6.18 -24.88 7.52
CA PRO A 15 6.00 -23.59 6.88
C PRO A 15 6.37 -22.44 7.84
N PRO A 16 6.88 -21.32 7.30
CA PRO A 16 7.06 -20.11 8.08
C PRO A 16 5.70 -19.59 8.57
N VAL A 17 5.71 -18.83 9.66
CA VAL A 17 4.51 -18.30 10.31
C VAL A 17 4.61 -16.78 10.42
N LEU A 18 3.56 -16.11 9.95
CA LEU A 18 3.28 -14.71 10.21
C LEU A 18 2.27 -14.59 11.35
N ALA A 19 2.51 -13.64 12.27
CA ALA A 19 1.61 -13.39 13.39
C ALA A 19 1.60 -11.91 13.78
N ASN A 20 0.67 -11.52 14.64
CA ASN A 20 0.59 -10.19 15.27
C ASN A 20 0.45 -9.02 14.29
N ILE A 21 -0.02 -9.24 13.06
CA ILE A 21 -0.46 -8.11 12.22
C ILE A 21 -1.68 -7.44 12.89
N GLU A 22 -1.74 -6.13 12.83
CA GLU A 22 -2.81 -5.35 13.46
C GLU A 22 -4.18 -5.69 12.84
N SER A 23 -5.17 -6.01 13.67
CA SER A 23 -6.54 -6.33 13.21
C SER A 23 -7.37 -5.10 12.85
N SER A 24 -7.02 -3.92 13.38
CA SER A 24 -7.63 -2.65 13.01
C SER A 24 -7.12 -2.19 11.64
N ALA A 25 -8.05 -1.74 10.80
CA ALA A 25 -7.70 -1.15 9.51
C ALA A 25 -6.73 0.04 9.66
N LEU A 26 -5.79 0.15 8.75
CA LEU A 26 -4.96 1.34 8.58
C LEU A 26 -5.85 2.48 8.05
N SER A 27 -5.89 3.61 8.75
CA SER A 27 -6.52 4.83 8.23
C SER A 27 -5.50 5.55 7.36
N TYR A 28 -5.84 5.79 6.10
CA TYR A 28 -5.05 6.60 5.17
C TYR A 28 -5.91 7.78 4.71
N THR A 29 -5.48 9.00 4.97
CA THR A 29 -6.15 10.21 4.51
C THR A 29 -5.55 10.64 3.19
N GLU A 30 -6.36 11.16 2.29
CA GLU A 30 -5.88 11.87 1.11
C GLU A 30 -4.75 12.85 1.47
N ASP A 31 -3.76 12.93 0.58
CA ASP A 31 -2.49 13.64 0.76
C ASP A 31 -1.52 13.13 1.84
N ASP A 32 -1.88 12.07 2.58
CA ASP A 32 -0.92 11.45 3.51
C ASP A 32 0.33 10.99 2.76
N ALA A 33 1.46 11.05 3.47
CA ALA A 33 2.69 10.44 3.00
C ALA A 33 2.54 8.90 2.93
N ALA A 34 3.47 8.25 2.23
CA ALA A 34 3.55 6.80 2.23
C ALA A 34 3.63 6.28 3.68
N THR A 35 2.68 5.41 4.05
CA THR A 35 2.46 5.00 5.45
C THR A 35 2.72 3.51 5.60
N GLU A 36 3.48 3.13 6.63
CA GLU A 36 3.78 1.73 6.93
C GLU A 36 2.50 0.93 7.19
N ILE A 37 2.41 -0.25 6.57
CA ILE A 37 1.19 -1.07 6.64
C ILE A 37 1.10 -1.80 7.97
N THR A 38 2.22 -2.15 8.59
CA THR A 38 2.26 -2.84 9.87
C THR A 38 3.54 -2.48 10.62
N THR A 39 3.43 -2.37 11.94
CA THR A 39 4.55 -2.16 12.86
C THR A 39 4.75 -3.33 13.80
N THR A 40 3.77 -4.24 13.90
CA THR A 40 3.73 -5.32 14.89
C THR A 40 3.91 -6.71 14.30
N ILE A 41 3.82 -6.90 12.96
CA ILE A 41 3.94 -8.21 12.33
C ILE A 41 5.23 -8.93 12.79
N THR A 42 5.11 -10.20 13.14
CA THR A 42 6.23 -11.04 13.58
C THR A 42 6.43 -12.23 12.67
N VAL A 43 7.69 -12.64 12.50
CA VAL A 43 8.09 -13.75 11.65
C VAL A 43 8.71 -14.86 12.51
N ASN A 44 8.23 -16.08 12.36
CA ASN A 44 8.79 -17.25 13.02
C ASN A 44 8.83 -18.45 12.08
N ASP A 45 9.78 -19.35 12.31
CA ASP A 45 9.90 -20.62 11.60
C ASP A 45 10.62 -21.60 12.55
N THR A 46 10.12 -22.82 12.67
CA THR A 46 10.55 -23.76 13.72
C THR A 46 11.80 -24.55 13.38
N ASP A 47 12.14 -24.66 12.10
CA ASP A 47 13.19 -25.53 11.58
C ASP A 47 14.08 -24.84 10.54
N ASP A 48 13.61 -23.79 9.88
CA ASP A 48 14.39 -22.95 8.99
C ASP A 48 14.77 -21.60 9.63
N ARG A 49 16.09 -21.32 9.73
CA ARG A 49 16.57 -20.02 10.26
C ARG A 49 16.62 -18.92 9.21
N LYS A 50 16.32 -19.24 7.95
CA LYS A 50 16.39 -18.30 6.82
C LYS A 50 15.28 -18.55 5.81
N LEU A 51 14.60 -17.46 5.44
CA LEU A 51 13.56 -17.50 4.41
C LEU A 51 14.14 -17.23 3.02
N ARG A 52 13.30 -17.35 1.99
CA ARG A 52 13.67 -17.14 0.58
C ARG A 52 12.88 -16.03 -0.09
N GLY A 53 11.70 -15.71 0.42
CA GLY A 53 10.93 -14.59 -0.10
C GLY A 53 9.72 -14.23 0.74
N ALA A 54 9.08 -13.15 0.31
CA ALA A 54 7.75 -12.74 0.75
C ALA A 54 6.97 -12.13 -0.43
N SER A 55 5.66 -12.32 -0.45
CA SER A 55 4.74 -11.65 -1.35
C SER A 55 3.80 -10.76 -0.54
N ILE A 56 3.68 -9.50 -0.97
CA ILE A 56 2.81 -8.51 -0.34
C ILE A 56 1.95 -7.90 -1.43
N GLN A 57 0.64 -8.15 -1.39
CA GLN A 57 -0.26 -7.80 -2.48
C GLN A 57 -1.49 -7.03 -1.97
N ILE A 58 -1.91 -5.99 -2.69
CA ILE A 58 -3.24 -5.41 -2.53
C ILE A 58 -4.26 -6.36 -3.17
N SER A 59 -4.73 -7.35 -2.39
CA SER A 59 -5.53 -8.48 -2.86
C SER A 59 -7.00 -8.14 -3.10
N ASN A 60 -7.48 -7.02 -2.58
CA ASN A 60 -8.87 -6.57 -2.78
C ASN A 60 -8.94 -5.07 -3.06
N ASN A 61 -9.85 -4.70 -3.97
CA ASN A 61 -10.15 -3.33 -4.39
C ASN A 61 -8.95 -2.50 -4.88
N TYR A 62 -7.88 -3.12 -5.38
CA TYR A 62 -6.72 -2.42 -5.95
C TYR A 62 -7.12 -1.44 -7.06
N GLN A 63 -6.70 -0.18 -6.93
CA GLN A 63 -6.90 0.87 -7.92
C GLN A 63 -5.60 1.16 -8.63
N LYS A 64 -5.41 0.59 -9.82
CA LYS A 64 -4.16 0.70 -10.60
C LYS A 64 -3.68 2.13 -10.85
N SER A 65 -4.57 3.10 -10.95
CA SER A 65 -4.23 4.51 -11.18
C SER A 65 -3.84 5.29 -9.92
N GLU A 66 -4.06 4.72 -8.73
CA GLU A 66 -3.97 5.45 -7.46
C GLU A 66 -3.10 4.72 -6.42
N ASP A 67 -3.22 3.40 -6.33
CA ASP A 67 -2.62 2.61 -5.26
C ASP A 67 -1.19 2.20 -5.59
N LYS A 68 -0.28 2.36 -4.63
CA LYS A 68 1.11 1.88 -4.72
C LYS A 68 1.55 1.22 -3.42
N LEU A 69 2.19 0.07 -3.55
CA LEU A 69 3.05 -0.49 -2.51
C LEU A 69 4.49 -0.04 -2.76
N ASP A 70 5.15 0.40 -1.70
CA ASP A 70 6.54 0.84 -1.73
C ASP A 70 7.30 0.34 -0.50
N TYR A 71 8.61 0.61 -0.46
CA TYR A 71 9.51 0.18 0.59
C TYR A 71 10.29 1.39 1.13
N ASN A 72 10.19 1.60 2.45
CA ASN A 72 10.87 2.69 3.13
C ASN A 72 12.31 2.29 3.51
N GLY A 73 13.30 3.01 2.97
CA GLY A 73 14.70 2.81 3.27
C GLY A 73 15.39 1.74 2.43
N SER A 74 16.50 1.20 2.94
CA SER A 74 17.28 0.16 2.25
C SER A 74 16.95 -1.22 2.81
N PRO A 75 16.72 -2.23 1.96
CA PRO A 75 16.42 -3.57 2.43
C PRO A 75 17.61 -4.20 3.16
N PRO A 76 17.37 -5.12 4.11
CA PRO A 76 18.42 -5.89 4.74
C PRO A 76 19.30 -6.61 3.70
N THR A 77 20.57 -6.77 4.02
CA THR A 77 21.54 -7.41 3.11
C THR A 77 21.06 -8.81 2.68
N GLY A 78 21.04 -9.06 1.37
CA GLY A 78 20.61 -10.33 0.81
C GLY A 78 19.11 -10.44 0.52
N ILE A 79 18.34 -9.38 0.79
CA ILE A 79 16.94 -9.25 0.37
C ILE A 79 16.84 -8.15 -0.69
N THR A 80 16.23 -8.47 -1.82
CA THR A 80 15.90 -7.52 -2.90
C THR A 80 14.41 -7.23 -2.88
N VAL A 81 14.04 -5.98 -3.11
CA VAL A 81 12.65 -5.53 -3.23
C VAL A 81 12.30 -5.33 -4.70
N ASN A 82 11.38 -6.14 -5.21
CA ASN A 82 10.85 -6.02 -6.57
C ASN A 82 9.40 -5.53 -6.52
N ARG A 83 9.10 -4.44 -7.23
CA ARG A 83 7.76 -3.86 -7.30
C ARG A 83 7.09 -4.28 -8.59
N ASP A 84 5.85 -4.74 -8.50
CA ASP A 84 5.01 -5.11 -9.64
C ASP A 84 3.55 -4.71 -9.38
N TYR A 85 3.19 -3.49 -9.80
CA TYR A 85 1.84 -2.92 -9.66
C TYR A 85 1.22 -3.08 -8.24
N ASP A 86 0.35 -4.07 -8.07
CA ASP A 86 -0.38 -4.38 -6.84
C ASP A 86 0.44 -5.22 -5.85
N THR A 87 1.59 -5.71 -6.28
CA THR A 87 2.42 -6.67 -5.56
C THR A 87 3.83 -6.12 -5.33
N LEU A 88 4.36 -6.36 -4.13
CA LEU A 88 5.75 -6.13 -3.77
C LEU A 88 6.34 -7.47 -3.32
N LEU A 89 7.39 -7.91 -4.03
CA LEU A 89 8.09 -9.16 -3.80
C LEU A 89 9.40 -8.89 -3.08
N LEU A 90 9.59 -9.54 -1.94
CA LEU A 90 10.89 -9.65 -1.29
C LEU A 90 11.55 -10.96 -1.76
N ILE A 91 12.76 -10.89 -2.29
CA ILE A 91 13.47 -12.04 -2.85
C ILE A 91 14.87 -12.13 -2.26
N GLY A 92 15.23 -13.30 -1.73
CA GLY A 92 16.59 -13.62 -1.34
C GLY A 92 16.70 -14.34 0.01
N SER A 93 17.89 -14.82 0.34
CA SER A 93 18.13 -15.55 1.58
C SER A 93 18.44 -14.60 2.73
N GLY A 94 17.50 -14.47 3.67
CA GLY A 94 17.59 -13.56 4.82
C GLY A 94 17.17 -14.25 6.12
N LYS A 95 17.62 -13.74 7.28
CA LYS A 95 17.18 -14.27 8.59
C LYS A 95 15.72 -13.91 8.85
N LEU A 96 15.08 -14.62 9.79
CA LEU A 96 13.73 -14.30 10.25
C LEU A 96 13.59 -12.83 10.69
N SER A 97 14.56 -12.30 11.44
CA SER A 97 14.59 -10.90 11.87
C SER A 97 14.72 -9.90 10.72
N ASP A 98 15.43 -10.28 9.65
CA ASP A 98 15.63 -9.43 8.48
C ASP A 98 14.32 -9.33 7.70
N TYR A 99 13.64 -10.46 7.50
CA TYR A 99 12.30 -10.47 6.91
C TYR A 99 11.28 -9.72 7.78
N GLN A 100 11.31 -9.87 9.10
CA GLN A 100 10.44 -9.09 9.98
C GLN A 100 10.68 -7.57 9.82
N THR A 101 11.94 -7.15 9.75
CA THR A 101 12.31 -5.74 9.52
C THR A 101 11.83 -5.28 8.15
N ALA A 102 12.03 -6.09 7.12
CA ALA A 102 11.64 -5.76 5.76
C ALA A 102 10.12 -5.63 5.61
N LEU A 103 9.34 -6.54 6.18
CA LEU A 103 7.87 -6.48 6.13
C LEU A 103 7.31 -5.22 6.80
N ARG A 104 7.93 -4.77 7.90
CA ARG A 104 7.53 -3.55 8.61
C ARG A 104 7.92 -2.25 7.89
N ALA A 105 8.86 -2.32 6.95
CA ALA A 105 9.25 -1.18 6.12
C ALA A 105 8.37 -1.00 4.87
N ILE A 106 7.39 -1.88 4.64
CA ILE A 106 6.50 -1.78 3.48
C ILE A 106 5.43 -0.73 3.75
N THR A 107 5.29 0.18 2.80
CA THR A 107 4.37 1.32 2.87
C THR A 107 3.30 1.22 1.80
N TYR A 108 2.11 1.69 2.13
CA TYR A 108 1.07 2.00 1.17
C TYR A 108 1.05 3.51 0.87
N ARG A 109 0.78 3.86 -0.38
CA ARG A 109 0.52 5.23 -0.82
C ARG A 109 -0.64 5.23 -1.81
N ASN A 110 -1.59 6.15 -1.62
CA ASN A 110 -2.53 6.55 -2.66
C ASN A 110 -2.01 7.82 -3.35
N THR A 111 -2.00 7.86 -4.68
CA THR A 111 -1.48 8.97 -5.49
C THR A 111 -2.57 9.88 -6.05
N ASN A 112 -3.84 9.58 -5.84
CA ASN A 112 -4.94 10.47 -6.19
C ASN A 112 -5.16 11.46 -5.04
N THR A 113 -4.97 12.74 -5.35
CA THR A 113 -4.99 13.87 -4.40
C THR A 113 -6.17 14.81 -4.68
N THR A 114 -7.20 14.34 -5.39
CA THR A 114 -8.41 15.13 -5.61
C THR A 114 -9.71 14.37 -5.34
N ALA A 115 -9.76 13.08 -5.69
CA ALA A 115 -10.95 12.26 -5.53
C ALA A 115 -10.60 10.77 -5.49
N PRO A 116 -9.88 10.29 -4.45
CA PRO A 116 -9.47 8.90 -4.35
C PRO A 116 -10.69 7.97 -4.21
N LYS A 117 -10.56 6.74 -4.70
CA LYS A 117 -11.59 5.72 -4.45
C LYS A 117 -11.54 5.28 -2.99
N THR A 118 -12.67 5.33 -2.29
CA THR A 118 -12.75 5.05 -0.84
C THR A 118 -13.12 3.61 -0.46
N SER A 119 -13.26 2.69 -1.43
CA SER A 119 -13.49 1.27 -1.15
C SER A 119 -12.40 0.69 -0.23
N THR A 120 -12.72 -0.22 0.69
CA THR A 120 -11.67 -0.78 1.58
C THR A 120 -10.68 -1.62 0.78
N ARG A 121 -9.38 -1.31 0.90
CA ARG A 121 -8.30 -2.14 0.32
C ARG A 121 -7.92 -3.22 1.32
N THR A 122 -7.55 -4.39 0.84
CA THR A 122 -6.97 -5.44 1.69
C THR A 122 -5.57 -5.74 1.20
N VAL A 123 -4.59 -5.67 2.10
CA VAL A 123 -3.20 -6.04 1.81
C VAL A 123 -2.91 -7.39 2.46
N THR A 124 -2.49 -8.36 1.65
CA THR A 124 -2.17 -9.71 2.05
C THR A 124 -0.66 -9.94 2.03
N PHE A 125 -0.16 -10.62 3.05
CA PHE A 125 1.24 -10.98 3.25
C PHE A 125 1.38 -12.50 3.30
N THR A 126 2.37 -13.01 2.58
CA THR A 126 2.76 -14.44 2.57
C THR A 126 4.28 -14.55 2.58
N LEU A 127 4.83 -15.48 3.37
CA LEU A 127 6.26 -15.82 3.39
C LEU A 127 6.52 -17.12 2.65
N THR A 128 7.77 -17.32 2.23
CA THR A 128 8.24 -18.62 1.74
C THR A 128 9.65 -18.92 2.26
N ASP A 129 9.86 -20.14 2.76
CA ASP A 129 11.18 -20.67 3.11
C ASP A 129 11.89 -21.33 1.89
N GLY A 130 11.21 -21.37 0.74
CA GLY A 130 11.66 -22.00 -0.50
C GLY A 130 11.19 -23.44 -0.70
N LYS A 131 10.51 -24.03 0.29
CA LYS A 131 9.87 -25.35 0.25
C LYS A 131 8.38 -25.23 0.56
N ASN A 132 8.00 -24.43 1.55
CA ASN A 132 6.64 -24.15 1.94
C ASN A 132 6.37 -22.65 2.07
N ASP A 133 5.11 -22.30 1.82
CA ASP A 133 4.60 -20.95 2.02
C ASP A 133 3.85 -20.88 3.36
N SER A 134 3.84 -19.69 3.96
CA SER A 134 3.05 -19.45 5.17
C SER A 134 1.56 -19.42 4.86
N GLU A 135 0.75 -19.57 5.91
CA GLU A 135 -0.60 -19.03 5.86
C GLU A 135 -0.55 -17.51 5.61
N SER A 136 -1.55 -17.01 4.88
CA SER A 136 -1.66 -15.59 4.58
C SER A 136 -2.23 -14.83 5.76
N VAL A 137 -1.63 -13.68 6.07
CA VAL A 137 -2.22 -12.69 6.99
C VAL A 137 -2.51 -11.41 6.22
N SER A 138 -3.52 -10.66 6.64
CA SER A 138 -3.91 -9.45 5.94
C SER A 138 -4.21 -8.30 6.89
N ARG A 139 -4.20 -7.10 6.33
CA ARG A 139 -4.68 -5.88 6.98
C ARG A 139 -5.44 -5.04 5.98
N ASP A 140 -6.56 -4.48 6.44
CA ASP A 140 -7.36 -3.55 5.65
C ASP A 140 -6.79 -2.13 5.69
N ILE A 141 -7.03 -1.37 4.63
CA ILE A 141 -6.73 0.05 4.51
C ILE A 141 -8.02 0.79 4.14
N ILE A 142 -8.37 1.80 4.94
CA ILE A 142 -9.49 2.70 4.69
C ILE A 142 -8.92 4.02 4.19
N VAL A 143 -9.15 4.29 2.91
CA VAL A 143 -8.80 5.57 2.29
C VAL A 143 -9.93 6.56 2.55
N LYS A 144 -9.60 7.73 3.12
CA LYS A 144 -10.52 8.83 3.39
C LYS A 144 -10.24 9.96 2.41
N ASP A 145 -11.27 10.35 1.68
CA ASP A 145 -11.25 11.55 0.86
C ASP A 145 -11.34 12.82 1.75
N VAL A 146 -10.77 13.89 1.25
CA VAL A 146 -10.81 15.24 1.82
C VAL A 146 -11.51 16.14 0.81
N ASN A 147 -12.46 16.94 1.28
CA ASN A 147 -13.17 17.85 0.40
C ASN A 147 -12.28 19.04 0.02
N ASP A 148 -11.90 19.11 -1.26
CA ASP A 148 -11.20 20.25 -1.84
C ASP A 148 -12.10 21.49 -1.97
N ALA A 149 -11.49 22.68 -1.87
CA ALA A 149 -12.19 23.93 -2.12
C ALA A 149 -12.50 24.08 -3.63
N PRO A 150 -13.65 24.67 -4.01
CA PRO A 150 -13.93 24.95 -5.40
C PRO A 150 -12.89 25.95 -5.96
N ILE A 151 -12.31 25.61 -7.11
CA ILE A 151 -11.39 26.50 -7.83
C ILE A 151 -12.17 27.18 -8.95
N LEU A 152 -12.10 28.52 -8.99
CA LEU A 152 -12.52 29.29 -10.16
C LEU A 152 -11.37 29.28 -11.18
N ASP A 153 -11.57 28.58 -12.29
CA ASP A 153 -10.63 28.56 -13.41
C ASP A 153 -11.09 29.58 -14.47
N ASP A 154 -10.54 30.79 -14.41
CA ASP A 154 -10.78 31.88 -15.36
C ASP A 154 -9.93 31.76 -16.64
N THR A 155 -9.15 30.68 -16.78
CA THR A 155 -8.27 30.46 -17.92
C THR A 155 -8.95 29.68 -19.05
N LYS A 156 -10.07 29.01 -18.79
CA LYS A 156 -10.83 28.23 -19.79
C LYS A 156 -11.84 29.03 -20.60
N ASP A 157 -12.29 30.14 -20.06
CA ASP A 157 -12.99 31.19 -20.77
C ASP A 157 -12.42 32.49 -20.20
N ALA A 158 -11.76 33.30 -21.02
CA ALA A 158 -11.36 34.63 -20.59
C ALA A 158 -12.65 35.35 -20.14
N LEU A 159 -12.89 35.40 -18.82
CA LEU A 159 -14.01 36.08 -18.21
C LEU A 159 -13.83 37.56 -18.50
N LYS A 160 -14.28 37.96 -19.68
CA LYS A 160 -14.18 39.33 -20.16
C LYS A 160 -15.29 40.09 -19.44
N LEU A 161 -14.89 40.84 -18.42
CA LEU A 161 -15.79 41.78 -17.76
C LEU A 161 -16.05 42.92 -18.75
N GLU A 162 -17.05 42.75 -19.61
CA GLU A 162 -17.54 43.82 -20.47
C GLU A 162 -18.21 44.85 -19.57
N THR A 163 -17.72 46.09 -19.56
CA THR A 163 -18.44 47.20 -18.94
C THR A 163 -19.71 47.43 -19.75
N VAL A 164 -20.86 46.96 -19.25
CA VAL A 164 -22.16 47.27 -19.84
C VAL A 164 -22.53 48.69 -19.42
N SER A 165 -22.48 49.64 -20.36
CA SER A 165 -23.07 50.96 -20.16
C SER A 165 -24.59 50.83 -20.26
N GLU A 166 -25.26 50.69 -19.12
CA GLU A 166 -26.73 50.53 -19.03
C GLU A 166 -27.46 51.77 -19.57
N ASP A 167 -26.94 52.96 -19.27
CA ASP A 167 -27.59 54.20 -19.66
C ASP A 167 -26.87 54.89 -20.81
N ALA A 168 -27.52 54.90 -21.97
CA ALA A 168 -27.29 55.94 -22.95
C ALA A 168 -27.84 57.24 -22.36
N ALA A 169 -26.95 58.22 -22.11
CA ALA A 169 -27.37 59.54 -21.68
C ALA A 169 -28.40 60.11 -22.67
N VAL A 170 -29.68 60.16 -22.27
CA VAL A 170 -30.71 60.86 -23.02
C VAL A 170 -30.49 62.35 -22.83
N PRO A 171 -30.28 63.14 -23.91
CA PRO A 171 -30.12 64.58 -23.78
C PRO A 171 -31.41 65.17 -23.22
N PHE A 172 -31.29 65.93 -22.12
CA PHE A 172 -32.39 66.73 -21.59
C PHE A 172 -32.86 67.70 -22.68
N ARG A 173 -34.15 67.65 -23.05
CA ARG A 173 -34.76 68.57 -24.01
C ARG A 173 -35.53 69.65 -23.23
N PRO A 174 -34.96 70.85 -23.00
CA PRO A 174 -35.69 71.93 -22.35
C PRO A 174 -36.86 72.39 -23.24
N LYS A 175 -37.98 72.75 -22.58
CA LYS A 175 -39.18 73.30 -23.20
C LYS A 175 -39.01 74.78 -23.54
#